data_AF-A0A8J4QXY4-F1
#
_entry.id   AF-A0A8J4QXY4-F1
#
_cell.length_a   1.000
_cell.length_b   1.000
_cell.length_c   1.000
_cell.angle_alpha   90.00
_cell.angle_beta   90.00
_cell.angle_gamma   90.00
#
_symmetry.space_group_name_H-M   'P 1'
#
loop_
_entity.id
_entity.type
_entity.pdbx_description
1 polymer ?
#
loop_
_entity_poly.entity_id
_entity_poly.type
_entity_poly.pdbx_seq_one_letter_code
_entity_poly.pdbx_strand_id
1 'polypeptide(L)'
;MTVALSDIVVLRDLLKPLRDLNDAASLSRYLESFYTLRKPMASTINTLAGALYKVFSASPDQARKEVCQACFDHLSLGGIFSTGPVALLSGLNPCPLSFVLHFFALAIYGVGRLLLLFPSPQCLWIEARLIWSAAGIIRPIIKAEGVRQMFFPATIPVYYRAPSVKSDI
;
A
#
# COMPACT_ATOMS: atom_id res chain seq x y z
N MET A 1 -12.00 6.52 6.64
CA MET A 1 -13.29 6.46 5.92
C MET A 1 -13.15 5.83 4.54
N THR A 2 -12.05 6.07 3.80
CA THR A 2 -11.81 5.54 2.44
C THR A 2 -12.02 4.03 2.32
N VAL A 3 -11.55 3.25 3.30
CA VAL A 3 -11.75 1.79 3.32
C VAL A 3 -13.24 1.41 3.34
N ALA A 4 -14.03 2.06 4.19
CA ALA A 4 -15.46 1.79 4.28
C ALA A 4 -16.20 2.17 2.99
N LEU A 5 -15.85 3.31 2.38
CA LEU A 5 -16.48 3.75 1.12
C LEU A 5 -16.13 2.83 -0.05
N SER A 6 -14.87 2.39 -0.14
CA SER A 6 -14.47 1.43 -1.16
C SER A 6 -15.11 0.06 -0.94
N ASP A 7 -15.27 -0.39 0.31
CA ASP A 7 -15.99 -1.64 0.62
C ASP A 7 -17.45 -1.57 0.16
N ILE A 8 -18.12 -0.42 0.35
CA ILE A 8 -19.50 -0.19 -0.11
C ILE A 8 -19.61 -0.31 -1.63
N VAL A 9 -18.66 0.28 -2.37
CA VAL A 9 -18.65 0.21 -3.85
C VAL A 9 -18.47 -1.23 -4.33
N VAL A 10 -17.47 -1.95 -3.79
CA VAL A 10 -17.22 -3.35 -4.17
C VAL A 10 -18.42 -4.23 -3.84
N LEU A 11 -19.01 -4.06 -2.65
CA LEU A 11 -20.17 -4.82 -2.24
C LEU A 11 -21.38 -4.53 -3.13
N ARG A 12 -21.65 -3.26 -3.45
CA ARG A 12 -22.71 -2.85 -4.37
C ARG A 12 -22.56 -3.55 -5.73
N ASP A 13 -21.36 -3.53 -6.31
CA ASP A 13 -21.13 -4.08 -7.65
C ASP A 13 -21.26 -5.61 -7.68
N LEU A 14 -20.87 -6.29 -6.60
CA LEU A 14 -21.04 -7.74 -6.45
C LEU A 14 -22.51 -8.14 -6.21
N LEU A 15 -23.29 -7.31 -5.51
CA LEU A 15 -24.70 -7.59 -5.23
C LEU A 15 -25.64 -7.17 -6.37
N LYS A 16 -25.25 -6.21 -7.22
CA LYS A 16 -26.05 -5.73 -8.37
C LYS A 16 -26.60 -6.84 -9.29
N PRO A 17 -25.86 -7.91 -9.64
CA PRO A 17 -26.39 -8.99 -10.48
C PRO A 17 -27.31 -9.98 -9.73
N LEU A 18 -27.38 -9.96 -8.39
CA LEU A 18 -28.26 -10.85 -7.64
C LEU A 18 -29.70 -10.36 -7.71
N ARG A 19 -30.60 -11.22 -8.20
CA ARG A 19 -32.04 -10.94 -8.28
C ARG A 19 -32.79 -11.33 -7.01
N ASP A 20 -32.26 -12.29 -6.25
CA ASP A 20 -32.83 -12.77 -4.99
C ASP A 20 -31.71 -12.86 -3.94
N LEU A 21 -31.92 -12.20 -2.81
CA LEU A 21 -31.00 -12.20 -1.68
C LEU A 21 -31.27 -13.36 -0.71
N ASN A 22 -32.38 -14.09 -0.88
CA ASN A 22 -32.70 -15.27 -0.09
C ASN A 22 -31.98 -16.53 -0.59
N ASP A 23 -31.39 -16.49 -1.78
CA ASP A 23 -30.50 -17.56 -2.27
C ASP A 23 -29.15 -17.50 -1.52
N ALA A 24 -29.11 -18.18 -0.39
CA ALA A 24 -27.94 -18.25 0.48
C ALA A 24 -26.69 -18.79 -0.24
N ALA A 25 -26.85 -19.70 -1.20
CA ALA A 25 -25.73 -20.29 -1.93
C ALA A 25 -25.08 -19.26 -2.86
N SER A 26 -25.89 -18.53 -3.63
CA SER A 26 -25.39 -17.45 -4.49
C SER A 26 -24.82 -16.30 -3.67
N LEU A 27 -25.52 -15.86 -2.61
CA LEU A 27 -25.06 -14.78 -1.74
C LEU A 27 -23.71 -15.10 -1.11
N SER A 28 -23.52 -16.33 -0.61
CA SER A 28 -22.25 -16.79 -0.02
C SER A 28 -21.08 -16.67 -1.00
N ARG A 29 -21.26 -17.03 -2.28
CA ARG A 29 -20.21 -16.93 -3.31
C ARG A 29 -19.81 -15.49 -3.62
N TYR A 30 -20.76 -14.56 -3.63
CA TYR A 30 -20.46 -13.13 -3.82
C TYR A 30 -19.81 -12.52 -2.58
N LEU A 31 -20.21 -12.95 -1.37
CA LEU A 31 -19.55 -12.51 -0.13
C LEU A 31 -18.11 -13.03 -0.02
N GLU A 32 -17.84 -14.27 -0.42
CA GLU A 32 -16.47 -14.81 -0.52
C GLU A 32 -15.60 -13.96 -1.48
N SER A 33 -16.21 -13.52 -2.59
CA SER A 33 -15.59 -12.62 -3.55
C SER A 33 -15.30 -11.25 -2.93
N PHE A 34 -16.24 -10.69 -2.18
CA PHE A 34 -16.07 -9.44 -1.43
C PHE A 34 -14.91 -9.53 -0.43
N TYR A 35 -14.83 -10.60 0.36
CA TYR A 35 -13.74 -10.81 1.32
C TYR A 35 -12.38 -10.91 0.65
N THR A 36 -12.32 -11.34 -0.61
CA THR A 36 -11.07 -11.36 -1.38
C THR A 36 -10.74 -9.97 -1.94
N LEU A 37 -11.71 -9.29 -2.55
CA LEU A 37 -11.51 -7.99 -3.19
C LEU A 37 -11.23 -6.83 -2.23
N ARG A 38 -11.74 -6.90 -0.99
CA ARG A 38 -11.47 -5.85 0.01
C ARG A 38 -10.06 -5.88 0.61
N LYS A 39 -9.38 -7.04 0.56
CA LYS A 39 -8.10 -7.25 1.25
C LYS A 39 -7.00 -6.27 0.81
N PRO A 40 -6.74 -6.04 -0.49
CA PRO A 40 -5.61 -5.21 -0.91
C PRO A 40 -5.70 -3.78 -0.40
N MET A 41 -6.88 -3.16 -0.54
CA MET A 41 -7.08 -1.76 -0.16
C MET A 41 -7.08 -1.57 1.36
N ALA A 42 -7.72 -2.47 2.12
CA ALA A 42 -7.69 -2.41 3.58
C ALA A 42 -6.28 -2.70 4.15
N SER A 43 -5.59 -3.71 3.63
CA SER A 43 -4.24 -4.10 4.04
C SER A 43 -3.21 -3.01 3.75
N THR A 44 -3.25 -2.43 2.55
CA THR A 44 -2.33 -1.36 2.14
C THR A 44 -2.54 -0.11 3.01
N ILE A 45 -3.77 0.36 3.18
CA ILE A 45 -4.05 1.57 3.99
C ILE A 45 -3.69 1.36 5.46
N ASN A 46 -4.06 0.22 6.05
CA ASN A 46 -3.75 -0.06 7.46
C ASN A 46 -2.23 -0.18 7.68
N THR A 47 -1.53 -0.84 6.77
CA THR A 47 -0.06 -0.97 6.90
C THR A 47 0.63 0.37 6.68
N LEU A 48 0.20 1.15 5.69
CA LEU A 48 0.72 2.49 5.43
C LEU A 48 0.54 3.39 6.67
N ALA A 49 -0.65 3.40 7.27
CA ALA A 49 -0.92 4.16 8.49
C ALA A 49 0.04 3.74 9.63
N GLY A 50 0.22 2.44 9.84
CA GLY A 50 1.15 1.92 10.85
C GLY A 50 2.63 2.26 10.57
N ALA A 51 3.04 2.22 9.30
CA ALA A 51 4.38 2.58 8.86
C ALA A 51 4.68 4.06 9.11
N LEU A 52 3.77 4.93 8.67
CA LEU A 52 3.90 6.37 8.82
C LEU A 52 3.85 6.77 10.29
N TYR A 53 3.01 6.14 11.10
CA TYR A 53 3.04 6.33 12.55
C TYR A 53 4.43 6.03 13.12
N LYS A 54 5.05 4.89 12.77
CA LYS A 54 6.42 4.58 13.24
C LYS A 54 7.47 5.60 12.78
N VAL A 55 7.34 6.13 11.56
CA VAL A 55 8.27 7.12 11.00
C VAL A 55 8.08 8.51 11.64
N PHE A 56 6.83 8.96 11.79
CA PHE A 56 6.50 10.34 12.16
C PHE A 56 6.18 10.54 13.65
N SER A 57 5.90 9.48 14.42
CA SER A 57 5.68 9.65 15.86
C SER A 57 6.94 10.10 16.57
N ALA A 58 6.78 11.05 17.50
CA ALA A 58 7.86 11.58 18.31
C ALA A 58 8.65 10.45 18.99
N SER A 59 9.98 10.52 18.87
CA SER A 59 10.88 9.56 19.50
C SER A 59 12.15 10.25 19.99
N PRO A 60 12.69 9.80 21.14
CA PRO A 60 14.03 10.19 21.57
C PRO A 60 15.14 9.54 20.71
N ASP A 61 14.83 8.52 19.89
CA ASP A 61 15.80 7.89 18.99
C ASP A 61 16.18 8.83 17.84
N GLN A 62 17.45 9.25 17.80
CA GLN A 62 17.99 10.12 16.75
C GLN A 62 17.74 9.53 15.36
N ALA A 63 17.84 8.21 15.20
CA ALA A 63 17.62 7.58 13.89
C ALA A 63 16.19 7.78 13.37
N ARG A 64 15.18 7.82 14.26
CA ARG A 64 13.80 8.09 13.83
C ARG A 64 13.60 9.54 13.39
N LYS A 65 14.31 10.48 14.00
CA LYS A 65 14.33 11.89 13.56
C LYS A 65 14.97 12.02 12.18
N GLU A 66 16.11 11.38 11.96
CA GLU A 66 16.79 11.37 10.65
C GLU A 66 15.91 10.76 9.56
N VAL A 67 15.22 9.63 9.85
CA VAL A 67 14.31 8.99 8.90
C VAL A 67 13.10 9.87 8.58
N CYS A 68 12.55 10.56 9.59
CA CYS A 68 11.47 11.53 9.39
C CYS A 68 11.91 12.69 8.49
N GLN A 69 13.10 13.24 8.74
CA GLN A 69 13.66 14.36 7.96
C GLN A 69 14.01 13.94 6.53
N ALA A 70 14.62 12.77 6.33
CA ALA A 70 14.87 12.21 5.01
C ALA A 70 13.58 11.96 4.21
N CYS A 71 12.50 11.54 4.88
CA CYS A 71 11.18 11.38 4.25
C CYS A 71 10.62 12.74 3.81
N PHE A 72 10.74 13.77 4.66
CA PHE A 72 10.29 15.12 4.33
C PHE A 72 11.08 15.73 3.16
N ASP A 73 12.39 15.57 3.16
CA ASP A 73 13.26 16.00 2.06
C ASP A 73 12.87 15.31 0.75
N HIS A 74 12.59 14.01 0.77
CA HIS A 74 12.19 13.27 -0.42
C HIS A 74 10.84 13.73 -0.97
N LEU A 75 9.85 13.94 -0.09
CA LEU A 75 8.54 14.47 -0.48
C LEU A 75 8.66 15.90 -1.04
N SER A 76 9.62 16.68 -0.54
CA SER A 76 9.87 18.06 -0.98
C SER A 76 10.47 18.18 -2.38
N LEU A 77 10.98 17.08 -2.96
CA LEU A 77 11.48 17.06 -4.35
C LEU A 77 10.36 17.17 -5.39
N GLY A 78 9.11 16.90 -4.99
CA GLY A 78 7.96 16.98 -5.88
C GLY A 78 7.97 15.96 -7.02
N GLY A 79 7.07 16.14 -7.98
CA GLY A 79 6.92 15.25 -9.13
C GLY A 79 6.55 13.82 -8.71
N ILE A 80 7.23 12.83 -9.29
CA ILE A 80 6.96 11.40 -9.04
C ILE A 80 7.23 11.02 -7.56
N PHE A 81 8.20 11.69 -6.92
CA PHE A 81 8.60 11.45 -5.54
C PHE A 81 7.55 11.88 -4.51
N SER A 82 6.67 12.84 -4.84
CA SER A 82 5.53 13.19 -3.99
C SER A 82 4.22 12.56 -4.49
N THR A 83 4.00 12.53 -5.81
CA THR A 83 2.71 12.12 -6.40
C THR A 83 2.38 10.66 -6.06
N GLY A 84 3.37 9.76 -6.11
CA GLY A 84 3.16 8.35 -5.80
C GLY A 84 2.79 8.09 -4.34
N PRO A 85 3.63 8.50 -3.37
CA PRO A 85 3.31 8.38 -1.94
C PRO A 85 2.01 9.08 -1.55
N VAL A 86 1.71 10.24 -2.15
CA VAL A 86 0.45 10.97 -1.90
C VAL A 86 -0.75 10.25 -2.50
N ALA A 87 -0.63 9.61 -3.67
CA ALA A 87 -1.69 8.79 -4.27
C ALA A 87 -2.00 7.53 -3.43
N LEU A 88 -0.96 6.96 -2.79
CA LEU A 88 -1.10 5.86 -1.84
C LEU A 88 -1.78 6.32 -0.54
N LEU A 89 -1.34 7.46 0.01
CA LEU A 89 -1.88 8.08 1.22
C LEU A 89 -3.35 8.48 1.09
N SER A 90 -3.72 9.04 -0.05
CA SER A 90 -5.10 9.43 -0.36
C SER A 90 -6.00 8.23 -0.67
N GLY A 91 -5.42 7.03 -0.81
CA GLY A 91 -6.15 5.82 -1.19
C GLY A 91 -6.65 5.84 -2.64
N LEU A 92 -6.11 6.75 -3.48
CA LEU A 92 -6.43 6.86 -4.91
C LEU A 92 -5.75 5.76 -5.74
N ASN A 93 -4.60 5.25 -5.29
CA ASN A 93 -3.93 4.12 -5.91
C ASN A 93 -3.47 3.12 -4.82
N PRO A 94 -4.37 2.31 -4.26
CA PRO A 94 -4.03 1.36 -3.20
C PRO A 94 -3.32 0.11 -3.75
N CYS A 95 -2.56 0.23 -4.85
CA CYS A 95 -1.83 -0.88 -5.42
C CYS A 95 -0.63 -1.24 -4.52
N PRO A 96 -0.59 -2.45 -3.95
CA PRO A 96 0.49 -2.89 -3.05
C PRO A 96 1.85 -2.89 -3.74
N LEU A 97 1.87 -3.14 -5.05
CA LEU A 97 3.08 -3.13 -5.86
C LEU A 97 3.60 -1.71 -6.07
N SER A 98 2.70 -0.75 -6.31
CA SER A 98 3.05 0.68 -6.35
C SER A 98 3.63 1.16 -5.02
N PHE A 99 3.08 0.68 -3.89
CA PHE A 99 3.61 0.94 -2.56
C PHE A 99 5.05 0.45 -2.39
N VAL A 100 5.31 -0.81 -2.72
CA VAL A 100 6.66 -1.39 -2.62
C VAL A 100 7.65 -0.64 -3.52
N LEU A 101 7.27 -0.34 -4.76
CA LEU A 101 8.14 0.37 -5.70
C LEU A 101 8.51 1.77 -5.21
N HIS A 102 7.54 2.57 -4.75
CA HIS A 102 7.81 3.92 -4.23
C HIS A 102 8.65 3.87 -2.95
N PHE A 103 8.42 2.89 -2.08
CA PHE A 103 9.20 2.72 -0.86
C PHE A 103 10.66 2.34 -1.17
N PHE A 104 10.89 1.42 -2.10
CA PHE A 104 12.25 1.08 -2.55
C PHE A 104 12.93 2.24 -3.29
N ALA A 105 12.20 3.00 -4.10
CA ALA A 105 12.72 4.19 -4.78
C ALA A 105 13.15 5.27 -3.77
N LEU A 106 12.35 5.50 -2.72
CA LEU A 106 12.70 6.37 -1.58
C LEU A 106 13.99 5.90 -0.90
N ALA A 107 14.10 4.59 -0.63
CA ALA A 107 15.28 4.02 0.01
C ALA A 107 16.53 4.18 -0.87
N ILE A 108 16.46 3.84 -2.16
CA ILE A 108 17.57 3.98 -3.13
C ILE A 108 17.96 5.45 -3.33
N TYR A 109 16.99 6.37 -3.34
CA TYR A 109 17.28 7.81 -3.40
C TYR A 109 18.02 8.29 -2.16
N GLY A 110 17.65 7.81 -0.97
CA GLY A 110 18.42 8.01 0.27
C GLY A 110 19.88 7.57 0.09
N VAL A 111 20.07 6.35 -0.42
CA VAL A 111 21.39 5.75 -0.66
C VAL A 111 22.23 6.64 -1.59
N GLY A 112 21.63 7.09 -2.69
CA GLY A 112 22.29 7.95 -3.67
C GLY A 112 22.69 9.32 -3.11
N ARG A 113 21.83 9.95 -2.31
CA ARG A 113 22.13 11.25 -1.68
C ARG A 113 23.29 11.16 -0.69
N LEU A 114 23.39 10.05 0.05
CA LEU A 114 24.42 9.86 1.06
C LEU A 114 25.76 9.39 0.47
N LEU A 115 25.75 8.56 -0.58
CA LEU A 115 26.97 8.15 -1.27
C LEU A 115 27.68 9.33 -1.99
N LEU A 116 26.93 10.32 -2.45
CA LEU A 116 27.48 11.52 -3.09
C LEU A 116 28.12 12.52 -2.11
N LEU A 117 27.75 12.47 -0.82
CA LEU A 117 28.12 13.51 0.15
C LEU A 117 29.14 13.09 1.21
N PHE A 118 29.72 11.88 1.09
CA PHE A 118 30.73 11.19 1.93
C PHE A 118 30.17 9.88 2.52
N PRO A 119 30.74 8.70 2.18
CA PRO A 119 30.35 7.43 2.77
C PRO A 119 30.84 7.36 4.23
N SER A 120 30.04 7.88 5.15
CA SER A 120 30.27 7.71 6.58
C SER A 120 29.66 6.38 7.06
N PRO A 121 30.30 5.63 7.99
CA PRO A 121 29.72 4.41 8.55
C PRO A 121 28.41 4.68 9.32
N GLN A 122 28.19 5.90 9.83
CA GLN A 122 26.93 6.29 10.46
C GLN A 122 25.79 6.38 9.43
N CYS A 123 26.11 6.85 8.23
CA CYS A 123 25.19 6.94 7.10
C CYS A 123 24.73 5.54 6.65
N LEU A 124 25.67 4.62 6.46
CA LEU A 124 25.38 3.22 6.13
C LEU A 124 24.53 2.53 7.22
N TRP A 125 24.73 2.88 8.48
CA TRP A 125 23.94 2.35 9.59
C TRP A 125 22.49 2.86 9.58
N ILE A 126 22.27 4.14 9.26
CA ILE A 126 20.94 4.73 9.11
C ILE A 126 20.20 4.07 7.95
N GLU A 127 20.89 3.83 6.84
CA GLU A 127 20.36 3.14 5.65
C GLU A 127 19.93 1.70 5.93
N ALA A 128 20.81 0.92 6.56
CA ALA A 128 20.50 -0.45 6.96
C ALA A 128 19.26 -0.47 7.87
N ARG A 129 19.12 0.52 8.75
CA ARG A 129 17.95 0.67 9.63
C ARG A 129 16.69 1.06 8.86
N LEU A 130 16.81 1.88 7.81
CA LEU A 130 15.72 2.26 6.90
C LEU A 130 15.20 1.05 6.12
N ILE A 131 16.10 0.27 5.53
CA ILE A 131 15.78 -0.98 4.82
C ILE A 131 15.19 -2.02 5.76
N TRP A 132 15.71 -2.13 6.99
CA TRP A 132 15.14 -3.01 8.01
C TRP A 132 13.72 -2.60 8.42
N SER A 133 13.49 -1.30 8.60
CA SER A 133 12.16 -0.75 8.88
C SER A 133 11.21 -1.02 7.70
N ALA A 134 11.68 -0.80 6.47
CA ALA A 134 10.96 -1.13 5.23
C ALA A 134 10.53 -2.59 5.18
N ALA A 135 11.45 -3.50 5.45
CA ALA A 135 11.19 -4.94 5.47
C ALA A 135 10.16 -5.30 6.54
N GLY A 136 10.23 -4.66 7.71
CA GLY A 136 9.24 -4.81 8.78
C GLY A 136 7.83 -4.32 8.42
N ILE A 137 7.72 -3.38 7.47
CA ILE A 137 6.46 -2.86 6.94
C ILE A 137 5.93 -3.74 5.80
N ILE A 138 6.79 -4.17 4.88
CA ILE A 138 6.40 -4.92 3.68
C ILE A 138 6.03 -6.38 4.03
N ARG A 139 6.73 -7.01 4.98
CA ARG A 139 6.49 -8.41 5.36
C ARG A 139 5.05 -8.71 5.80
N PRO A 140 4.39 -7.92 6.66
CA PRO A 140 2.98 -8.15 6.99
C PRO A 140 2.04 -7.95 5.80
N ILE A 141 2.32 -7.04 4.86
CA ILE A 141 1.53 -6.87 3.62
C ILE A 141 1.61 -8.14 2.78
N ILE A 142 2.82 -8.64 2.53
CA ILE A 142 3.02 -9.88 1.76
C ILE A 142 2.30 -11.06 2.42
N LYS A 143 2.33 -11.15 3.75
CA LYS A 143 1.64 -12.21 4.49
C LYS A 143 0.12 -12.07 4.45
N ALA A 144 -0.41 -10.84 4.50
CA ALA A 144 -1.84 -10.57 4.54
C ALA A 144 -2.51 -10.69 3.15
N GLU A 145 -1.82 -10.25 2.09
CA GLU A 145 -2.34 -10.24 0.72
C GLU A 145 -1.94 -11.48 -0.06
N GLY A 146 -0.81 -12.10 0.27
CA GLY A 146 -0.25 -13.22 -0.47
C GLY A 146 0.47 -12.77 -1.75
N VAL A 147 1.64 -13.37 -2.00
CA VAL A 147 2.54 -13.00 -3.10
C VAL A 147 1.81 -12.95 -4.46
N ARG A 148 0.95 -13.93 -4.74
CA ARG A 148 0.20 -13.96 -6.01
C ARG A 148 -0.80 -12.82 -6.17
N GLN A 149 -1.47 -12.38 -5.10
CA GLN A 149 -2.44 -11.29 -5.21
C GLN A 149 -1.74 -9.94 -5.36
N MET A 150 -0.56 -9.81 -4.74
CA MET A 150 0.25 -8.60 -4.76
C MET A 150 0.91 -8.36 -6.13
N PHE A 151 1.45 -9.41 -6.75
CA PHE A 151 2.21 -9.30 -8.01
C PHE A 151 1.41 -9.67 -9.26
N PHE A 152 0.31 -10.42 -9.12
CA PHE A 152 -0.49 -10.92 -10.25
C PHE A 152 -2.01 -10.81 -10.01
N PRO A 153 -2.55 -9.60 -9.73
CA PRO A 153 -3.96 -9.44 -9.39
C PRO A 153 -4.92 -9.93 -10.49
N ALA A 154 -4.54 -9.82 -11.77
CA ALA A 154 -5.32 -10.28 -12.92
C ALA A 154 -5.45 -11.81 -13.05
N THR A 155 -4.69 -12.58 -12.27
CA THR A 155 -4.78 -14.06 -12.27
C THR A 155 -5.85 -14.61 -11.32
N ILE A 156 -6.52 -13.74 -10.55
CA ILE A 156 -7.52 -14.16 -9.57
C ILE A 156 -8.90 -14.25 -10.25
N PRO A 157 -9.56 -15.43 -10.27
CA PRO A 157 -10.88 -15.63 -10.90
C PRO A 157 -11.97 -14.67 -10.38
N VAL A 158 -11.81 -14.18 -9.16
CA VAL A 158 -12.73 -13.26 -8.49
C VAL A 158 -12.84 -11.91 -9.20
N TYR A 159 -11.76 -11.42 -9.83
CA TYR A 159 -11.80 -10.16 -10.60
C TYR A 159 -12.69 -10.27 -11.85
N TYR A 160 -12.88 -11.47 -12.39
CA TYR A 160 -13.76 -11.72 -13.54
C TYR A 160 -15.23 -11.96 -13.14
N ARG A 161 -15.54 -12.11 -11.84
CA ARG A 161 -16.93 -12.21 -11.34
C ARG A 161 -17.56 -10.85 -11.05
N ALA A 162 -16.74 -9.84 -10.77
CA ALA A 162 -17.22 -8.47 -10.74
C ALA A 162 -17.58 -8.07 -12.18
N PRO A 163 -18.76 -7.46 -12.43
CA PRO A 163 -19.06 -6.97 -13.76
C PRO A 163 -17.97 -5.97 -14.17
N SER A 164 -17.44 -6.12 -15.39
CA SER A 164 -16.47 -5.17 -15.94
C SER A 164 -17.04 -3.76 -15.81
N VAL A 165 -16.35 -2.87 -15.12
CA VAL A 165 -16.62 -1.44 -15.21
C VAL A 165 -16.41 -1.10 -16.68
N LYS A 166 -17.50 -0.96 -17.44
CA LYS A 166 -17.43 -0.32 -18.74
C LYS A 166 -16.92 1.08 -18.47
N SER A 167 -15.71 1.34 -18.94
CA SER A 167 -15.20 2.69 -19.12
C SER A 167 -16.06 3.34 -20.19
N ASP A 168 -17.18 3.91 -19.77
CA ASP A 168 -17.89 4.89 -20.58
C ASP A 168 -17.01 6.16 -20.53
N ILE A 169 -16.15 6.29 -21.54
CA ILE A 169 -15.56 7.56 -21.97
C ILE A 169 -16.60 8.27 -22.83
#